data_AF-A0A7H8HIR3-F1
#
_entry.id   AF-A0A7H8HIR3-F1
#
_cell.length_a   1.000
_cell.length_b   1.000
_cell.length_c   1.000
_cell.angle_alpha   90.00
_cell.angle_beta   90.00
_cell.angle_gamma   90.00
#
_symmetry.space_group_name_H-M   'P 1'
#
loop_
_entity.id
_entity.type
_entity.pdbx_description
1 polymer ?
#
loop_
_entity_poly.entity_id
_entity_poly.type
_entity_poly.pdbx_seq_one_letter_code
_entity_poly.pdbx_strand_id
1 'polypeptide(L)'
;MGELIGVLLANLLPMIDMTELFGARRRRTRAAASARGERVEYPCVLRSEELTSGTERRGWLVVGDGPVRWRWSRAEPVVFEPGELTMQAVDRQAVTFHAGAGRTELRLHPDEAGAVLRALGR
;
A
#
# COMPACT_ATOMS: atom_id res chain seq x y z
N MET A 1 -48.42 7.49 1.51
CA MET A 1 -47.21 7.42 0.65
C MET A 1 -46.00 7.96 1.41
N GLY A 2 -45.53 7.23 2.43
CA GLY A 2 -44.43 7.68 3.30
C GLY A 2 -43.46 6.57 3.70
N GLU A 3 -43.88 5.31 3.63
CA GLU A 3 -43.04 4.17 4.02
C GLU A 3 -42.16 3.62 2.87
N LEU A 4 -42.55 3.82 1.61
CA LEU A 4 -41.77 3.31 0.47
C LEU A 4 -40.44 4.06 0.25
N ILE A 5 -40.35 5.32 0.68
CA ILE A 5 -39.13 6.14 0.54
C ILE A 5 -38.12 5.79 1.65
N GLY A 6 -38.60 5.46 2.86
CA GLY A 6 -37.74 5.06 3.99
C GLY A 6 -37.02 3.73 3.76
N VAL A 7 -37.71 2.75 3.16
CA VAL A 7 -37.13 1.42 2.89
C VAL A 7 -36.13 1.46 1.72
N LEU A 8 -36.35 2.30 0.71
CA LEU A 8 -35.40 2.47 -0.40
C LEU A 8 -34.12 3.23 0.03
N LEU A 9 -34.24 4.23 0.90
CA LEU A 9 -33.06 4.94 1.44
C LEU A 9 -32.25 4.08 2.43
N ALA A 10 -32.90 3.23 3.23
CA ALA A 10 -32.22 2.34 4.16
C ALA A 10 -31.45 1.20 3.46
N ASN A 11 -31.91 0.74 2.28
CA ASN A 11 -31.26 -0.33 1.51
C ASN A 11 -30.18 0.15 0.53
N LEU A 12 -30.06 1.47 0.28
CA LEU A 12 -29.02 2.03 -0.59
C LEU A 12 -27.76 2.50 0.17
N LEU A 13 -27.82 2.61 1.50
CA LEU A 13 -26.70 3.01 2.35
C LEU A 13 -25.58 1.96 2.56
N PRO A 14 -25.78 0.62 2.49
CA PRO A 14 -24.67 -0.31 2.73
C PRO A 14 -23.73 -0.49 1.53
N MET A 15 -23.99 0.18 0.39
CA MET A 15 -23.17 0.07 -0.82
C MET A 15 -22.41 1.36 -1.16
N ILE A 16 -22.29 2.31 -0.22
CA ILE A 16 -21.06 3.10 -0.18
C ILE A 16 -20.00 2.08 0.20
N ASP A 17 -19.06 1.81 -0.71
CA ASP A 17 -18.04 0.80 -0.53
C ASP A 17 -17.26 1.08 0.77
N MET A 18 -17.73 0.45 1.85
CA MET A 18 -17.19 0.65 3.18
C MET A 18 -15.71 0.24 3.20
N THR A 19 -15.30 -0.68 2.32
CA THR A 19 -13.91 -1.09 2.20
C THR A 19 -13.04 0.02 1.60
N GLU A 20 -13.55 0.74 0.60
CA GLU A 20 -12.89 1.94 0.07
C GLU A 20 -12.89 3.09 1.08
N LEU A 21 -13.98 3.30 1.83
CA LEU A 21 -14.05 4.38 2.82
C LEU A 21 -13.14 4.12 4.03
N PHE A 22 -13.15 2.90 4.57
CA PHE A 22 -12.21 2.48 5.61
C PHE A 22 -10.77 2.44 5.08
N GLY A 23 -10.57 2.03 3.83
CA GLY A 23 -9.30 2.07 3.12
C GLY A 23 -8.75 3.50 3.06
N ALA A 24 -9.53 4.43 2.51
CA ALA A 24 -9.18 5.85 2.40
C ALA A 24 -8.89 6.46 3.77
N ARG A 25 -9.70 6.17 4.79
CA ARG A 25 -9.44 6.65 6.16
C ARG A 25 -8.11 6.12 6.69
N ARG A 26 -7.83 4.83 6.55
CA ARG A 26 -6.56 4.22 6.99
C ARG A 26 -5.35 4.81 6.24
N ARG A 27 -5.47 5.02 4.92
CA ARG A 27 -4.44 5.66 4.09
C ARG A 27 -4.14 7.08 4.56
N ARG A 28 -5.19 7.88 4.85
CA ARG A 28 -5.05 9.24 5.43
C ARG A 28 -4.38 9.22 6.79
N THR A 29 -4.77 8.30 7.69
CA THR A 29 -4.13 8.15 9.01
C THR A 29 -2.64 7.84 8.86
N ARG A 30 -2.27 6.93 7.96
CA ARG A 30 -0.86 6.59 7.69
C ARG A 30 -0.07 7.77 7.10
N ALA A 31 -0.65 8.50 6.15
CA ALA A 31 -0.03 9.69 5.61
C ALA A 31 0.24 10.75 6.69
N ALA A 32 -0.72 10.98 7.59
CA ALA A 32 -0.54 11.89 8.72
C ALA A 32 0.53 11.41 9.71
N ALA A 33 0.57 10.12 10.03
CA ALA A 33 1.61 9.52 10.87
C ALA A 33 3.01 9.67 10.25
N SER A 34 3.14 9.38 8.97
CA SER A 34 4.40 9.52 8.24
C SER A 34 4.86 10.97 8.17
N ALA A 35 3.95 11.93 8.04
CA ALA A 35 4.28 13.36 8.09
C ALA A 35 4.78 13.82 9.46
N ARG A 36 4.38 13.14 10.55
CA ARG A 36 4.91 13.35 11.90
C ARG A 36 6.25 12.62 12.16
N GLY A 37 6.77 11.90 11.16
CA GLY A 37 7.98 11.10 11.30
C GLY A 37 7.77 9.80 12.09
N GLU A 38 6.52 9.37 12.30
CA GLU A 38 6.23 8.11 12.97
C GLU A 38 6.57 6.92 12.06
N ARG A 39 6.83 5.77 12.70
CA ARG A 39 6.94 4.49 12.00
C ARG A 39 5.58 4.09 11.42
N VAL A 40 5.54 3.80 10.12
CA VAL A 40 4.33 3.45 9.37
C VAL A 40 4.53 2.17 8.56
N GLU A 41 3.52 1.31 8.54
CA GLU A 41 3.47 0.09 7.71
C GLU A 41 2.54 0.32 6.50
N TYR A 42 3.12 0.30 5.31
CA TYR A 42 2.41 0.48 4.04
C TYR A 42 2.11 -0.88 3.39
N PRO A 43 0.82 -1.26 3.23
CA PRO A 43 0.47 -2.50 2.55
C PRO A 43 0.94 -2.49 1.09
N CYS A 44 1.53 -3.59 0.62
CA CYS A 44 1.89 -3.72 -0.79
C CYS A 44 1.88 -5.19 -1.24
N VAL A 45 1.94 -5.38 -2.56
CA VAL A 45 2.31 -6.66 -3.18
C VAL A 45 3.76 -6.53 -3.65
N LEU A 46 4.58 -7.53 -3.33
CA LEU A 46 5.97 -7.60 -3.72
C LEU A 46 6.23 -8.93 -4.43
N ARG A 47 6.93 -8.88 -5.55
CA ARG A 47 7.62 -10.02 -6.18
C ARG A 47 9.10 -9.66 -6.26
N SER A 48 9.98 -10.45 -5.67
CA SER A 48 11.43 -10.29 -5.71
C SER A 48 12.08 -11.66 -5.59
N GLU A 49 13.13 -11.90 -6.37
CA GLU A 49 13.91 -13.13 -6.26
C GLU A 49 14.50 -13.29 -4.85
N GLU A 50 15.01 -12.20 -4.27
CA GLU A 50 15.67 -12.21 -2.96
C GLU A 50 14.69 -12.37 -1.79
N LEU A 51 13.56 -11.66 -1.83
CA LEU A 51 12.67 -11.54 -0.66
C LEU A 51 11.43 -12.43 -0.71
N THR A 52 11.01 -12.83 -1.92
CA THR A 52 9.80 -13.61 -2.11
C THR A 52 10.02 -14.84 -3.00
N SER A 53 11.28 -15.17 -3.31
CA SER A 53 11.65 -16.29 -4.19
C SER A 53 10.92 -16.23 -5.53
N GLY A 54 10.86 -15.02 -6.11
CA GLY A 54 10.23 -14.78 -7.41
C GLY A 54 8.70 -14.85 -7.42
N THR A 55 8.06 -15.10 -6.27
CA THR A 55 6.60 -15.24 -6.17
C THR A 55 5.95 -13.95 -5.68
N GLU A 56 4.79 -13.60 -6.22
CA GLU A 56 4.01 -12.47 -5.69
C GLU A 56 3.54 -12.75 -4.25
N ARG A 57 3.78 -11.79 -3.35
CA ARG A 57 3.35 -11.87 -1.95
C ARG A 57 2.82 -10.54 -1.43
N ARG A 58 1.75 -10.63 -0.66
CA ARG A 58 1.20 -9.50 0.12
C ARG A 58 1.98 -9.34 1.42
N GLY A 59 2.22 -8.10 1.80
CA GLY A 59 2.92 -7.76 3.03
C GLY A 59 2.96 -6.25 3.25
N TRP A 60 3.97 -5.79 3.98
CA TRP A 60 4.10 -4.38 4.34
C TRP A 60 5.52 -3.87 4.15
N LEU A 61 5.64 -2.65 3.64
CA LEU A 61 6.86 -1.85 3.72
C LEU A 61 6.80 -0.99 4.98
N VAL A 62 7.77 -1.18 5.86
CA VAL A 62 7.94 -0.46 7.12
C VAL A 62 8.85 0.73 6.87
N VAL A 63 8.35 1.93 7.12
CA VAL A 63 9.03 3.21 6.89
C VAL A 63 9.07 4.02 8.20
N GLY A 64 10.15 4.77 8.43
CA GLY A 64 10.24 5.73 9.55
C GLY A 64 11.22 5.36 10.67
N ASP A 65 11.92 4.23 10.56
CA ASP A 65 12.91 3.77 11.55
C ASP A 65 14.19 3.28 10.85
N GLY A 66 14.87 4.19 10.16
CA GLY A 66 16.02 3.89 9.31
C GLY A 66 15.63 3.37 7.91
N PRO A 67 16.38 2.40 7.34
CA PRO A 67 16.13 1.93 5.98
C PRO A 67 14.76 1.26 5.87
N VAL A 68 14.16 1.32 4.68
CA VAL A 68 12.86 0.69 4.41
C VAL A 68 12.99 -0.81 4.53
N ARG A 69 12.07 -1.45 5.26
CA ARG A 69 12.08 -2.90 5.47
C ARG A 69 10.80 -3.56 4.97
N TRP A 70 10.94 -4.69 4.31
CA TRP A 70 9.83 -5.58 3.93
C TRP A 70 9.48 -6.53 5.07
N ARG A 71 8.18 -6.65 5.37
CA ARG A 71 7.64 -7.66 6.30
C ARG A 71 6.52 -8.44 5.64
N TRP A 72 6.65 -9.76 5.66
CA TRP A 72 5.57 -10.69 5.32
C TRP A 72 5.41 -11.63 6.52
N SER A 73 4.27 -11.59 7.22
CA SER A 73 3.99 -12.26 8.52
C SER A 73 4.65 -11.66 9.78
N ARG A 74 4.76 -12.45 10.86
CA ARG A 74 5.42 -12.09 12.14
C ARG A 74 6.95 -12.28 12.11
N ALA A 75 7.51 -12.66 10.97
CA ALA A 75 8.96 -12.76 10.79
C ALA A 75 9.64 -11.39 10.95
N GLU A 76 10.95 -11.44 11.22
CA GLU A 76 11.79 -10.24 11.31
C GLU A 76 11.74 -9.46 9.99
N PRO A 77 11.51 -8.13 10.00
CA PRO A 77 11.54 -7.33 8.79
C PRO A 77 12.92 -7.33 8.13
N VAL A 78 12.97 -7.55 6.82
CA VAL A 78 14.21 -7.59 6.04
C VAL A 78 14.38 -6.27 5.30
N VAL A 79 15.61 -5.75 5.22
CA VAL A 79 15.87 -4.50 4.48
C VAL A 79 15.47 -4.67 3.02
N PHE A 80 14.75 -3.68 2.50
CA PHE A 80 14.29 -3.65 1.12
C PHE A 80 15.08 -2.59 0.32
N GLU A 81 16.03 -3.07 -0.48
CA GLU A 81 16.89 -2.24 -1.33
C GLU A 81 16.69 -2.65 -2.80
N PRO A 82 15.59 -2.24 -3.45
CA PRO A 82 15.30 -2.64 -4.82
C PRO A 82 16.24 -2.02 -5.86
N GLY A 83 17.06 -1.05 -5.47
CA GLY A 83 17.73 -0.14 -6.40
C GLY A 83 16.74 0.85 -7.02
N GLU A 84 17.04 1.30 -8.24
CA GLU A 84 16.18 2.24 -8.95
C GLU A 84 14.84 1.60 -9.33
N LEU A 85 13.75 2.25 -8.93
CA LEU A 85 12.38 1.85 -9.25
C LEU A 85 11.87 2.65 -10.45
N THR A 86 11.49 1.96 -11.51
CA THR A 86 10.83 2.53 -12.68
C THR A 86 9.33 2.24 -12.63
N MET A 87 8.51 3.29 -12.66
CA MET A 87 7.05 3.14 -12.75
C MET A 87 6.66 2.49 -14.08
N GLN A 88 5.83 1.45 -14.02
CA GLN A 88 5.37 0.70 -15.19
C GLN A 88 3.90 0.94 -15.51
N ALA A 89 3.06 0.98 -14.48
CA ALA A 89 1.62 1.14 -14.63
C ALA A 89 1.01 1.88 -13.44
N VAL A 90 -0.08 2.60 -13.71
CA VAL A 90 -0.89 3.28 -12.69
C VAL A 90 -2.35 3.03 -13.01
N ASP A 91 -3.09 2.54 -12.02
CA ASP A 91 -4.55 2.51 -12.02
C ASP A 91 -5.11 3.02 -10.69
N ARG A 92 -6.42 2.90 -10.50
CA ARG A 92 -7.10 3.39 -9.29
C ARG A 92 -6.75 2.60 -8.04
N GLN A 93 -6.33 1.34 -8.17
CA GLN A 93 -6.05 0.42 -7.07
C GLN A 93 -4.56 0.32 -6.78
N ALA A 94 -3.69 0.45 -7.78
CA ALA A 94 -2.25 0.26 -7.63
C ALA A 94 -1.40 1.12 -8.58
N VAL A 95 -0.20 1.45 -8.10
CA VAL A 95 0.95 1.85 -8.90
C VAL A 95 1.94 0.70 -8.87
N THR A 96 2.34 0.24 -10.06
CA THR A 96 3.32 -0.84 -10.25
C THR A 96 4.67 -0.25 -10.62
N PHE A 97 5.71 -0.71 -9.91
CA PHE A 97 7.10 -0.35 -10.15
C PHE A 97 7.92 -1.61 -10.42
N HIS A 98 8.88 -1.52 -11.33
CA HIS A 98 9.89 -2.55 -11.55
C HIS A 98 11.28 -2.06 -11.17
N ALA A 99 12.13 -2.99 -10.75
CA ALA A 99 13.51 -2.78 -10.39
C ALA A 99 14.39 -3.95 -10.89
N GLY A 100 15.70 -3.71 -11.01
CA GLY A 100 16.68 -4.75 -11.32
C GLY A 100 16.38 -5.53 -12.61
N ALA A 101 15.99 -4.83 -13.67
CA ALA A 101 15.55 -5.40 -14.97
C ALA A 101 14.31 -6.32 -14.88
N GLY A 102 13.36 -5.99 -13.99
CA GLY A 102 12.10 -6.72 -13.84
C GLY A 102 12.15 -7.90 -12.86
N ARG A 103 13.30 -8.12 -12.20
CA ARG A 103 13.46 -9.11 -11.12
C ARG A 103 12.67 -8.75 -9.86
N THR A 104 12.45 -7.45 -9.67
CA THR A 104 11.62 -6.93 -8.57
C THR A 104 10.42 -6.20 -9.14
N GLU A 105 9.24 -6.53 -8.65
CA GLU A 105 7.99 -5.82 -8.88
C GLU A 105 7.35 -5.44 -7.55
N LEU A 106 7.02 -4.15 -7.41
CA LEU A 106 6.38 -3.57 -6.24
C LEU A 106 5.08 -2.91 -6.64
N ARG A 107 3.98 -3.27 -5.99
CA ARG A 107 2.65 -2.68 -6.22
C ARG A 107 2.14 -2.04 -4.95
N LEU A 108 1.93 -0.74 -4.99
CA LEU A 108 1.49 0.10 -3.87
C LEU A 108 0.19 0.80 -4.22
N HIS A 109 -0.62 1.14 -3.22
CA HIS A 109 -1.75 2.03 -3.48
C HIS A 109 -1.25 3.43 -3.93
N PRO A 110 -1.89 4.10 -4.90
CA PRO A 110 -1.48 5.42 -5.38
C PRO A 110 -1.27 6.47 -4.28
N ASP A 111 -2.20 6.56 -3.32
CA ASP A 111 -2.11 7.47 -2.15
C ASP A 111 -0.86 7.25 -1.27
N GLU A 112 -0.24 6.06 -1.34
CA GLU A 112 0.85 5.66 -0.45
C GLU A 112 2.20 5.61 -1.16
N ALA A 113 2.20 5.41 -2.48
CA ALA A 113 3.40 5.27 -3.29
C ALA A 113 4.39 6.42 -3.09
N GLY A 114 3.91 7.67 -3.08
CA GLY A 114 4.79 8.84 -2.91
C GLY A 114 5.50 8.89 -1.56
N ALA A 115 4.88 8.41 -0.48
CA ALA A 115 5.52 8.36 0.83
C ALA A 115 6.63 7.30 0.87
N VAL A 116 6.37 6.13 0.28
CA VAL A 116 7.35 5.03 0.21
C VAL A 116 8.53 5.40 -0.70
N LEU A 117 8.29 5.96 -1.89
CA LEU A 117 9.36 6.36 -2.81
C LEU A 117 10.30 7.41 -2.20
N ARG A 118 9.75 8.39 -1.47
CA ARG A 118 10.56 9.37 -0.73
C ARG A 118 11.41 8.73 0.37
N ALA A 119 10.94 7.64 0.96
CA ALA A 119 11.71 6.92 1.97
C ALA A 119 12.81 6.03 1.35
N LEU A 120 12.59 5.49 0.15
CA LEU A 120 13.56 4.69 -0.58
C LEU A 120 14.66 5.53 -1.26
N GLY A 121 14.36 6.78 -1.63
CA GLY A 121 15.32 7.70 -2.23
C GLY A 121 16.16 8.51 -1.24
N ARG A 122 16.15 8.15 0.04
CA ARG A 122 16.99 8.74 1.09
C ARG A 122 18.18 7.85 1.36
#